data_AF-A0A1F6YBW5-F1
#
_entry.id   AF-A0A1F6YBW5-F1
#
_cell.length_a   1.000
_cell.length_b   1.000
_cell.length_c   1.000
_cell.angle_alpha   90.00
_cell.angle_beta   90.00
_cell.angle_gamma   90.00
#
_symmetry.space_group_name_H-M   'P 1'
#
loop_
_entity.id
_entity.type
_entity.pdbx_description
1 polymer ?
#
loop_
_entity_poly.entity_id
_entity_poly.type
_entity_poly.pdbx_seq_one_letter_code
_entity_poly.pdbx_strand_id
1 'polypeptide(L)'
;MNLLRKYSWQAFFVIFSVFSPLVSLAEDGVSCNPADGKICNPIDTESIPALVHKILEGIVKIGVPIIALAIIYSGFLFVFARGNSEKLTKAKDALLYTIIGATLILGAWALAKLIAQTVGGLG
;
A
#
# COMPACT_ATOMS: atom_id res chain seq x y z
N MET A 1 -19.48 26.79 -6.92
CA MET A 1 -19.45 25.34 -6.64
C MET A 1 -19.26 24.45 -7.88
N ASN A 2 -18.69 24.95 -8.99
CA ASN A 2 -18.66 24.22 -10.27
C ASN A 2 -17.28 23.78 -10.77
N LEU A 3 -16.19 24.18 -10.11
CA LEU A 3 -14.82 23.82 -10.52
C LEU A 3 -14.39 22.43 -10.02
N LEU A 4 -14.86 22.04 -8.83
CA LEU A 4 -14.55 20.74 -8.21
C LEU A 4 -15.19 19.55 -8.92
N ARG A 5 -16.44 19.70 -9.36
CA ARG A 5 -17.15 18.66 -10.11
C ARG A 5 -16.57 18.47 -11.52
N LYS A 6 -16.01 19.54 -12.10
CA LYS A 6 -15.42 19.54 -13.45
C LYS A 6 -14.04 18.86 -13.50
N TYR A 7 -13.26 18.98 -12.42
CA TYR A 7 -11.89 18.42 -12.35
C TYR A 7 -11.79 17.06 -11.66
N SER A 8 -12.88 16.55 -11.07
CA SER A 8 -12.94 15.23 -10.41
C SER A 8 -12.51 14.08 -11.34
N TRP A 9 -12.94 14.11 -12.59
CA TRP A 9 -12.58 13.09 -13.59
C TRP A 9 -11.11 13.21 -14.07
N GLN A 10 -10.59 14.44 -14.16
CA GLN A 10 -9.19 14.66 -14.54
C GLN A 10 -8.21 14.29 -13.42
N ALA A 11 -8.58 14.51 -12.15
CA ALA A 11 -7.79 14.04 -11.02
C ALA A 11 -7.66 12.51 -11.00
N PHE A 12 -8.74 11.79 -11.33
CA PHE A 12 -8.73 10.33 -11.44
C PHE A 12 -7.79 9.83 -12.56
N PHE A 13 -7.81 10.49 -13.73
CA PHE A 13 -6.92 10.18 -14.85
C PHE A 13 -5.45 10.48 -14.57
N VAL A 14 -5.15 11.58 -13.87
CA VAL A 14 -3.79 11.94 -13.47
C VAL A 14 -3.26 11.00 -12.40
N ILE A 15 -4.10 10.62 -11.43
CA ILE A 15 -3.77 9.60 -10.43
C ILE A 15 -3.44 8.27 -11.12
N PHE A 16 -4.30 7.79 -12.03
CA PHE A 16 -4.07 6.55 -12.79
C PHE A 16 -2.81 6.58 -13.66
N SER A 17 -2.52 7.72 -14.31
CA SER A 17 -1.34 7.89 -15.17
C SER A 17 -0.02 7.98 -14.39
N VAL A 18 -0.04 8.45 -13.14
CA VAL A 18 1.13 8.47 -12.26
C VAL A 18 1.27 7.15 -11.49
N PHE A 19 0.17 6.41 -11.32
CA PHE A 19 0.15 5.09 -10.68
C PHE A 19 0.57 3.95 -11.59
N SER A 20 0.31 4.04 -12.90
CA SER A 20 0.56 2.95 -13.85
C SER A 20 2.02 2.47 -13.91
N PRO A 21 3.06 3.31 -13.73
CA PRO A 21 4.44 2.83 -13.69
C PRO A 21 4.72 2.02 -12.41
N LEU A 22 4.10 2.37 -11.28
CA LEU A 22 4.31 1.69 -9.99
C LEU A 22 3.74 0.28 -9.96
N VAL A 23 2.63 0.02 -10.68
CA VAL A 23 2.05 -1.33 -10.78
C VAL A 23 2.80 -2.19 -11.80
N SER A 24 3.35 -1.59 -12.86
CA SER A 24 4.15 -2.31 -13.86
C SER A 24 5.51 -2.77 -13.34
N LEU A 25 6.08 -2.09 -12.34
CA LEU A 25 7.31 -2.53 -11.65
C LEU A 25 7.04 -3.65 -10.63
N ALA A 26 5.87 -4.27 -10.66
CA ALA A 26 5.63 -5.51 -9.95
C ALA A 26 6.20 -6.71 -10.72
N GLU A 27 7.52 -6.75 -10.89
CA GLU A 27 8.21 -7.96 -11.32
C GLU A 27 8.19 -8.97 -10.17
N ASP A 28 7.34 -9.98 -10.26
CA ASP A 28 7.56 -11.26 -9.59
C ASP A 28 8.63 -11.99 -10.42
N GLY A 29 9.89 -11.83 -10.02
CA GLY A 29 11.01 -12.57 -10.57
C GLY A 29 10.89 -14.04 -10.19
N VAL A 30 10.09 -14.81 -10.93
CA VAL A 30 10.05 -16.27 -10.81
C VAL A 30 11.35 -16.82 -11.37
N SER A 31 12.24 -17.27 -10.49
CA SER A 31 13.53 -17.84 -10.86
C SER A 31 13.39 -19.32 -11.26
N CYS A 32 12.67 -19.59 -12.34
CA CYS A 32 12.58 -20.95 -12.88
C CYS A 32 12.98 -21.01 -14.35
N ASN A 33 13.84 -21.98 -14.69
CA ASN A 33 14.19 -22.28 -16.07
C ASN A 33 13.20 -23.32 -16.61
N PRO A 34 12.32 -22.99 -17.57
CA PRO A 34 11.31 -23.91 -18.09
C PRO A 34 11.91 -25.10 -18.88
N ALA A 35 13.23 -25.14 -19.09
CA ALA A 35 13.93 -26.25 -19.75
C ALA A 35 14.04 -27.53 -18.90
N ASP A 36 13.79 -27.48 -17.59
CA ASP A 36 13.99 -28.61 -16.68
C ASP A 36 12.75 -29.49 -16.45
N GLY A 37 11.63 -29.25 -17.16
CA GLY A 37 10.41 -30.07 -17.04
C GLY A 37 9.75 -30.05 -15.66
N LYS A 38 10.15 -29.13 -14.78
CA LYS A 38 9.56 -28.92 -13.46
C LYS A 38 8.47 -27.85 -13.51
N ILE A 39 7.39 -28.05 -12.76
CA ILE A 39 6.39 -27.01 -12.51
C ILE A 39 7.07 -25.88 -11.71
N CYS A 40 7.14 -24.71 -12.31
CA CYS A 40 7.60 -23.51 -11.62
C CYS A 40 6.64 -23.16 -10.48
N ASN A 41 7.17 -22.96 -9.27
CA ASN A 41 6.37 -22.43 -8.17
C ASN A 41 6.11 -20.94 -8.45
N PRO A 42 4.86 -20.52 -8.73
CA PRO A 42 4.55 -19.11 -9.01
C PRO A 42 4.72 -18.19 -7.79
N ILE A 43 4.95 -18.77 -6.59
CA ILE A 43 5.20 -18.03 -5.35
C ILE A 43 6.71 -17.94 -5.04
N ASP A 44 7.56 -18.70 -5.75
CA ASP A 44 9.03 -18.77 -5.59
C ASP A 44 9.55 -18.84 -4.14
N THR A 45 8.91 -19.67 -3.30
CA THR A 45 9.30 -19.88 -1.90
C THR A 45 9.33 -21.35 -1.52
N GLU A 46 10.44 -21.82 -0.98
CA GLU A 46 10.62 -23.20 -0.51
C GLU A 46 10.38 -23.37 1.00
N SER A 47 10.07 -22.29 1.74
CA SER A 47 9.89 -22.31 3.19
C SER A 47 8.75 -21.42 3.69
N ILE A 48 8.08 -21.84 4.76
CA ILE A 48 7.01 -21.08 5.45
C ILE A 48 7.41 -19.62 5.79
N PRO A 49 8.61 -19.34 6.35
CA PRO A 49 9.01 -17.95 6.61
C PRO A 49 9.18 -17.11 5.34
N ALA A 50 9.65 -17.71 4.23
CA ALA A 50 9.75 -17.01 2.94
C ALA A 50 8.36 -16.71 2.35
N LEU A 51 7.40 -17.61 2.52
CA LEU A 51 6.01 -17.40 2.12
C LEU A 51 5.38 -16.20 2.87
N VAL A 52 5.57 -16.14 4.19
CA VAL A 52 5.09 -15.01 5.01
C VAL A 52 5.73 -13.69 4.56
N HIS A 53 7.03 -13.70 4.25
CA HIS A 53 7.72 -12.52 3.75
C HIS A 53 7.14 -12.00 2.44
N LYS A 54 6.89 -12.89 1.47
CA LYS A 54 6.29 -12.55 0.17
C LYS A 54 4.86 -12.01 0.30
N ILE A 55 4.04 -12.59 1.18
CA ILE A 55 2.69 -12.08 1.46
C ILE A 55 2.75 -10.68 2.05
N LEU A 56 3.65 -10.45 3.01
CA LEU A 56 3.86 -9.13 3.61
C LEU A 56 4.30 -8.10 2.56
N GLU A 57 5.24 -8.46 1.69
CA GLU A 57 5.72 -7.60 0.61
C GLU A 57 4.58 -7.23 -0.35
N GLY A 58 3.75 -8.21 -0.74
CA GLY A 58 2.56 -7.98 -1.57
C GLY A 58 1.55 -7.02 -0.91
N ILE A 59 1.30 -7.19 0.39
CA ILE A 59 0.42 -6.30 1.16
C ILE A 59 0.98 -4.88 1.20
N VAL A 60 2.28 -4.70 1.42
CA VAL A 60 2.89 -3.36 1.45
C VAL A 60 2.82 -2.70 0.07
N LYS A 61 3.08 -3.46 -0.99
CA LYS A 61 3.03 -2.98 -2.39
C LYS A 61 1.66 -2.42 -2.77
N ILE A 62 0.58 -3.02 -2.27
CA ILE A 62 -0.80 -2.57 -2.49
C ILE A 62 -1.28 -1.60 -1.38
N GLY A 63 -0.71 -1.69 -0.18
CA GLY A 63 -1.10 -0.87 0.97
C GLY A 63 -0.58 0.57 0.88
N VAL A 64 0.69 0.75 0.55
CA VAL A 64 1.32 2.07 0.34
C VAL A 64 0.52 2.96 -0.62
N PRO A 65 0.09 2.49 -1.79
CA PRO A 65 -0.66 3.34 -2.71
C PRO A 65 -2.06 3.71 -2.19
N ILE A 66 -2.73 2.80 -1.50
CA ILE A 66 -4.04 3.05 -0.87
C ILE A 66 -3.89 4.11 0.23
N ILE A 67 -2.85 4.01 1.06
CA ILE A 67 -2.54 5.00 2.10
C ILE A 67 -2.31 6.38 1.47
N ALA A 68 -1.52 6.46 0.40
CA ALA A 68 -1.26 7.72 -0.28
C ALA A 68 -2.56 8.38 -0.79
N LEU A 69 -3.46 7.59 -1.38
CA LEU A 69 -4.78 8.10 -1.81
C LEU A 69 -5.65 8.56 -0.63
N ALA A 70 -5.64 7.82 0.48
CA ALA A 70 -6.37 8.18 1.68
C ALA A 70 -5.86 9.50 2.31
N ILE A 71 -4.54 9.72 2.32
CA ILE A 71 -3.93 10.98 2.77
C ILE A 71 -4.36 12.14 1.89
N ILE A 72 -4.30 11.97 0.56
CA ILE A 72 -4.74 12.99 -0.40
C ILE A 72 -6.22 13.33 -0.18
N TYR A 73 -7.08 12.31 -0.02
CA TYR A 73 -8.51 12.49 0.24
C TYR A 73 -8.78 13.26 1.55
N SER A 74 -8.10 12.89 2.63
CA SER A 74 -8.19 13.58 3.91
C SER A 74 -7.75 15.05 3.81
N GLY A 75 -6.66 15.33 3.08
CA GLY A 75 -6.18 16.68 2.80
C GLY A 75 -7.22 17.53 2.07
N PHE A 76 -7.88 16.98 1.06
CA PHE A 76 -8.98 17.66 0.39
C PHE A 76 -10.15 17.95 1.32
N LEU A 77 -10.52 17.01 2.21
CA LEU A 77 -11.60 17.22 3.17
C LEU A 77 -11.29 18.41 4.11
N PHE A 78 -10.02 18.54 4.52
CA PHE A 78 -9.56 19.64 5.38
C PHE A 78 -9.69 21.00 4.68
N VAL A 79 -9.31 21.08 3.39
CA VAL A 79 -9.44 22.30 2.58
C VAL A 79 -10.92 22.66 2.33
N PHE A 80 -11.79 21.68 2.12
CA PHE A 80 -13.23 21.94 1.90
C PHE A 80 -14.01 22.29 3.16
N ALA A 81 -13.49 21.94 4.34
CA ALA A 81 -14.19 22.24 5.58
C ALA A 81 -14.34 23.74 5.84
N ARG A 82 -13.41 24.59 5.35
CA ARG A 82 -13.46 26.07 5.38
C ARG A 82 -13.99 26.68 6.70
N GLY A 83 -13.66 26.09 7.84
CA GLY A 83 -14.09 26.57 9.16
C GLY A 83 -15.47 26.08 9.64
N ASN A 84 -16.17 25.24 8.88
CA ASN A 84 -17.33 24.51 9.40
C ASN A 84 -16.82 23.41 10.37
N SER A 85 -17.20 23.54 11.64
CA SER A 85 -16.80 22.64 12.73
C SER A 85 -17.14 21.18 12.45
N GLU A 86 -18.31 20.89 11.86
CA GLU A 86 -18.75 19.52 11.59
C GLU A 86 -17.89 18.85 10.51
N LYS A 87 -17.53 19.60 9.45
CA LYS A 87 -16.68 19.09 8.37
C LYS A 87 -15.22 18.97 8.78
N LEU A 88 -14.76 19.85 9.68
CA LEU A 88 -13.42 19.78 10.27
C LEU A 88 -13.27 18.52 11.12
N THR A 89 -14.27 18.18 11.94
CA THR A 89 -14.24 16.94 12.72
C THR A 89 -14.15 15.72 11.81
N LYS A 90 -14.99 15.65 10.77
CA LYS A 90 -14.92 14.57 9.77
C LYS A 90 -13.56 14.47 9.08
N ALA A 91 -12.89 15.61 8.82
CA ALA A 91 -11.58 15.63 8.17
C ALA A 91 -10.48 15.09 9.08
N LYS A 92 -10.54 15.45 10.37
CA LYS A 92 -9.65 14.92 11.40
C LYS A 92 -9.85 13.43 11.60
N ASP A 93 -11.08 12.96 11.66
CA ASP A 93 -11.38 11.54 11.83
C ASP A 93 -10.83 10.73 10.65
N ALA A 94 -11.07 11.19 9.41
CA ALA A 94 -10.53 10.56 8.22
C ALA A 94 -8.99 10.51 8.23
N LEU A 95 -8.33 11.57 8.72
CA LEU A 95 -6.88 11.63 8.88
C LEU A 95 -6.39 10.61 9.92
N LEU A 96 -7.07 10.53 11.08
CA LEU A 96 -6.72 9.58 12.13
C LEU A 96 -6.84 8.13 11.67
N TYR A 97 -7.95 7.78 11.00
CA TYR A 97 -8.12 6.44 10.43
C TYR A 97 -7.03 6.11 9.40
N THR A 98 -6.62 7.10 8.60
CA THR A 98 -5.53 6.93 7.62
C THR A 98 -4.19 6.67 8.31
N ILE A 99 -3.87 7.41 9.38
CA ILE A 99 -2.64 7.21 10.16
C ILE A 99 -2.64 5.84 10.83
N ILE A 100 -3.77 5.42 11.40
CA ILE A 100 -3.91 4.10 12.03
C ILE A 100 -3.67 2.99 11.00
N GLY A 101 -4.28 3.09 9.81
CA GLY A 101 -4.06 2.13 8.72
C GLY A 101 -2.60 2.06 8.26
N ALA A 102 -1.97 3.23 8.09
CA ALA A 102 -0.55 3.30 7.73
C ALA A 102 0.35 2.69 8.81
N THR A 103 0.06 2.98 10.08
CA THR A 103 0.82 2.46 11.22
C THR A 103 0.68 0.96 11.35
N LEU A 104 -0.50 0.39 11.08
CA LEU A 104 -0.73 -1.06 11.09
C LEU A 104 0.10 -1.78 10.03
N ILE A 105 0.10 -1.28 8.79
CA ILE A 105 0.85 -1.90 7.70
C ILE A 105 2.36 -1.85 7.97
N LEU A 106 2.87 -0.67 8.34
CA LEU A 106 4.30 -0.49 8.64
C LEU A 106 4.72 -1.24 9.92
N GLY A 107 3.85 -1.24 10.93
CA GLY A 107 4.06 -1.92 12.20
C GLY A 107 4.09 -3.44 12.06
N ALA A 108 3.17 -4.02 11.29
CA ALA A 108 3.16 -5.45 11.01
C ALA A 108 4.44 -5.91 10.31
N TRP A 109 4.91 -5.16 9.32
CA TRP A 109 6.15 -5.48 8.61
C TRP A 109 7.39 -5.34 9.51
N ALA A 110 7.47 -4.26 10.29
CA ALA A 110 8.55 -4.05 11.24
C ALA A 110 8.62 -5.17 12.29
N LEU A 111 7.49 -5.54 12.89
CA LEU A 111 7.42 -6.62 13.87
C LEU A 111 7.81 -7.98 13.28
N ALA A 112 7.32 -8.30 12.08
CA ALA A 112 7.68 -9.55 11.40
C ALA A 112 9.19 -9.63 11.13
N LYS A 113 9.81 -8.54 10.68
CA LYS A 113 11.25 -8.47 10.45
C LYS A 113 12.04 -8.63 11.75
N LEU A 114 11.61 -8.00 12.85
CA LEU A 114 12.26 -8.14 14.15
C LEU A 114 12.24 -9.59 14.68
N ILE A 115 11.11 -10.29 14.51
CA ILE A 115 11.00 -11.70 14.89
C ILE A 115 11.92 -12.56 14.02
N ALA A 116 11.91 -12.35 12.70
CA ALA A 116 12.75 -13.10 11.77
C ALA A 116 14.26 -12.93 12.07
N GLN A 117 14.69 -11.71 12.39
CA GLN A 117 16.09 -11.43 12.76
C GLN A 117 16.48 -12.09 14.09
N THR A 118 15.59 -12.08 15.09
CA THR A 118 15.86 -12.72 16.39
C THR A 118 15.96 -14.24 16.25
N VAL A 119 15.09 -14.85 15.47
CA VAL A 119 15.12 -16.31 15.23
C VAL A 119 16.32 -16.70 14.37
N GLY A 120 16.67 -15.91 13.35
CA GLY A 120 17.84 -16.16 12.50
C GLY A 120 19.18 -15.92 13.20
N GLY A 121 19.23 -15.03 14.20
CA GLY A 121 20.43 -14.76 14.99
C GLY A 121 20.70 -15.76 16.13
N LEU A 122 19.78 -16.69 16.38
CA LEU A 122 19.93 -17.78 17.36
C LEU A 122 20.42 -19.10 16.72
N GLY A 123 20.66 -19.12 15.41
CA GLY A 123 21.20 -20.26 14.65
C GLY A 123 22.65 -20.04 14.24
#